data_AF-A0A8V0ZBR1-F1
#
_entry.id   AF-A0A8V0ZBR1-F1
#
_cell.length_a   1.000
_cell.length_b   1.000
_cell.length_c   1.000
_cell.angle_alpha   90.00
_cell.angle_beta   90.00
_cell.angle_gamma   90.00
#
_symmetry.space_group_name_H-M   'P 1'
#
loop_
_entity.id
_entity.type
_entity.pdbx_description
1 polymer ?
#
loop_
_entity_poly.entity_id
_entity_poly.type
_entity_poly.pdbx_seq_one_letter_code
_entity_poly.pdbx_strand_id
1 'polypeptide(L)'
;MSSDFESYEQDFAVLTADITGRIGRVPKLLGDEKKQMVANIEKQLEEARELLEQMELEVREIPPQSRGMYSSRMRSYKQEMGKLEADFLLLSLPQKMHASPCSALSLLKVIA
;
A
#
# COMPACT_ATOMS: atom_id res chain seq x y z
N MET A 1 -4.93 19.05 -17.60
CA MET A 1 -4.92 18.25 -16.36
C MET A 1 -5.54 16.93 -16.74
N SER A 2 -4.78 15.84 -16.65
CA SER A 2 -5.25 14.52 -17.12
C SER A 2 -6.33 14.03 -16.16
N SER A 3 -7.57 13.99 -16.63
CA SER A 3 -8.74 13.53 -15.86
C SER A 3 -8.58 12.08 -15.39
N ASP A 4 -7.73 11.31 -16.07
CA ASP A 4 -7.54 9.89 -15.84
C ASP A 4 -6.68 9.64 -14.59
N PHE A 5 -5.65 10.46 -14.36
CA PHE A 5 -4.82 10.37 -13.15
C PHE A 5 -5.63 10.53 -11.86
N GLU A 6 -6.51 11.54 -11.80
CA GLU A 6 -7.35 11.78 -10.62
C GLU A 6 -8.37 10.64 -10.40
N SER A 7 -8.87 10.03 -11.47
CA SER A 7 -9.74 8.85 -11.36
C SER A 7 -8.97 7.66 -10.77
N TYR A 8 -7.78 7.36 -11.28
CA TYR A 8 -6.95 6.29 -10.74
C TYR A 8 -6.53 6.54 -9.29
N GLU A 9 -6.30 7.80 -8.91
CA GLU A 9 -5.98 8.19 -7.54
C GLU A 9 -7.16 7.87 -6.59
N GLN A 10 -8.39 8.15 -7.03
CA GLN A 10 -9.58 7.82 -6.26
C GLN A 10 -9.80 6.30 -6.13
N ASP A 11 -9.69 5.57 -7.24
CA ASP A 11 -9.84 4.12 -7.24
C ASP A 11 -8.80 3.44 -6.34
N PHE A 12 -7.54 3.90 -6.42
CA PHE A 12 -6.47 3.43 -5.56
C PHE A 12 -6.80 3.68 -4.08
N ALA A 13 -7.25 4.88 -3.71
CA ALA A 13 -7.59 5.22 -2.33
C ALA A 13 -8.75 4.37 -1.77
N VAL A 14 -9.76 4.07 -2.59
CA VAL A 14 -10.87 3.19 -2.20
C VAL A 14 -10.37 1.77 -2.00
N LEU A 15 -9.54 1.27 -2.93
CA LEU A 15 -9.02 -0.08 -2.90
C LEU A 15 -8.08 -0.31 -1.71
N THR A 16 -7.17 0.61 -1.42
CA THR A 16 -6.26 0.51 -0.26
C THR A 16 -7.01 0.54 1.07
N ALA A 17 -8.08 1.35 1.17
CA ALA A 17 -8.95 1.37 2.35
C ALA A 17 -9.68 0.04 2.57
N ASP A 18 -10.23 -0.55 1.50
CA ASP A 18 -10.91 -1.85 1.57
C ASP A 18 -9.93 -2.98 1.94
N ILE A 19 -8.74 -3.01 1.33
CA ILE A 19 -7.65 -3.95 1.66
C ILE A 19 -7.29 -3.83 3.15
N THR A 20 -7.06 -2.61 3.64
CA THR A 20 -6.71 -2.36 5.05
C THR A 20 -7.79 -2.89 5.99
N GLY A 21 -9.06 -2.63 5.67
CA GLY A 21 -10.20 -3.10 6.46
C GLY A 21 -10.28 -4.64 6.49
N ARG A 22 -9.98 -5.31 5.37
CA ARG A 22 -9.98 -6.77 5.29
C ARG A 22 -8.81 -7.40 6.03
N ILE A 23 -7.59 -6.86 5.88
CA ILE A 23 -6.40 -7.26 6.64
C ILE A 23 -6.70 -7.27 8.15
N GLY A 24 -7.34 -6.22 8.66
CA GLY A 24 -7.74 -6.15 10.07
C GLY A 24 -8.80 -7.19 10.51
N ARG A 25 -9.55 -7.77 9.56
CA ARG A 25 -10.55 -8.81 9.83
C ARG A 25 -9.98 -10.22 9.74
N VAL A 26 -8.99 -10.47 8.86
CA VAL A 26 -8.33 -11.78 8.66
C VAL A 26 -8.00 -12.52 9.97
N PRO A 27 -7.39 -11.91 11.01
CA PRO A 27 -7.04 -12.66 12.22
C PRO A 27 -8.25 -13.16 13.03
N LYS A 28 -9.46 -12.65 12.76
CA LYS A 28 -10.72 -13.12 13.37
C LYS A 28 -11.37 -14.28 12.62
N LEU A 29 -10.93 -14.53 11.38
CA LEU A 29 -11.47 -15.58 10.52
C LEU A 29 -10.66 -16.87 10.69
N LEU A 30 -11.30 -18.02 10.47
CA LEU A 30 -10.70 -19.36 10.65
C LEU A 30 -11.02 -20.26 9.45
N GLY A 31 -10.22 -21.33 9.28
CA GLY A 31 -10.48 -22.35 8.26
C GLY A 31 -10.51 -21.80 6.83
N ASP A 32 -11.47 -22.25 6.03
CA ASP A 32 -11.63 -21.86 4.63
C ASP A 32 -12.01 -20.38 4.44
N GLU A 33 -12.75 -19.79 5.36
CA GLU A 33 -13.12 -18.37 5.30
C GLU A 33 -11.87 -17.47 5.36
N LYS A 34 -10.90 -17.82 6.21
CA LYS A 34 -9.60 -17.14 6.25
C LYS A 34 -8.86 -17.29 4.93
N LYS A 35 -8.80 -18.50 4.36
CA LYS A 35 -8.10 -18.76 3.09
C LYS A 35 -8.72 -17.96 1.95
N GLN A 36 -10.05 -17.93 1.86
CA GLN A 36 -10.77 -17.15 0.85
C GLN A 36 -10.53 -15.66 1.01
N MET A 37 -10.53 -15.14 2.24
CA MET A 37 -10.23 -13.73 2.49
C MET A 37 -8.80 -13.37 2.09
N VAL A 38 -7.81 -14.21 2.44
CA VAL A 38 -6.41 -14.02 2.06
C VAL A 38 -6.26 -14.00 0.54
N ALA A 39 -6.86 -14.95 -0.18
CA ALA A 39 -6.83 -14.99 -1.64
C ALA A 39 -7.52 -13.77 -2.29
N ASN A 40 -8.57 -13.24 -1.66
CA ASN A 40 -9.24 -12.03 -2.14
C ASN A 40 -8.33 -10.80 -1.95
N ILE A 41 -7.72 -10.64 -0.77
CA ILE A 41 -6.78 -9.55 -0.51
C ILE A 41 -5.59 -9.61 -1.47
N GLU A 42 -5.07 -10.79 -1.78
CA GLU A 42 -3.97 -10.97 -2.74
C GLU A 42 -4.33 -10.43 -4.13
N LYS A 43 -5.55 -10.73 -4.63
CA LYS A 43 -6.05 -10.19 -5.89
C LYS A 43 -6.20 -8.67 -5.85
N GLN A 44 -6.78 -8.13 -4.78
CA GLN A 44 -6.95 -6.68 -4.63
C GLN A 44 -5.60 -5.96 -4.54
N LEU A 45 -4.58 -6.57 -3.95
CA LEU A 45 -3.21 -6.03 -3.95
C LEU A 45 -2.62 -6.02 -5.37
N GLU A 46 -2.89 -7.03 -6.18
CA GLU A 46 -2.49 -7.05 -7.59
C GLU A 46 -3.19 -5.92 -8.38
N GLU A 47 -4.51 -5.78 -8.24
CA GLU A 47 -5.28 -4.68 -8.86
C GLU A 47 -4.74 -3.30 -8.44
N ALA A 48 -4.37 -3.13 -7.17
CA ALA A 48 -3.79 -1.88 -6.68
C ALA A 48 -2.39 -1.58 -7.26
N ARG A 49 -1.59 -2.62 -7.54
CA ARG A 49 -0.30 -2.46 -8.24
C ARG A 49 -0.52 -2.04 -9.69
N GLU A 50 -1.47 -2.66 -10.38
CA GLU A 50 -1.81 -2.29 -11.76
C GLU A 50 -2.24 -0.81 -11.83
N LEU A 51 -3.06 -0.34 -10.88
CA LEU A 51 -3.44 1.07 -10.79
C LEU A 51 -2.23 2.00 -10.57
N LEU A 52 -1.27 1.61 -9.73
CA LEU A 52 -0.01 2.38 -9.58
C LEU A 52 0.77 2.46 -10.89
N GLU A 53 0.84 1.37 -11.65
CA GLU A 53 1.51 1.35 -12.94
C GLU A 53 0.82 2.28 -13.94
N GLN A 54 -0.52 2.29 -13.99
CA GLN A 54 -1.29 3.24 -14.81
C GLN A 54 -1.01 4.69 -14.41
N MET A 55 -1.03 5.00 -13.11
CA MET A 55 -0.69 6.33 -12.62
C MET A 55 0.75 6.73 -12.99
N GLU A 56 1.72 5.81 -12.94
CA GLU A 56 3.09 6.10 -13.36
C GLU A 56 3.22 6.43 -14.86
N LEU A 57 2.45 5.75 -15.71
CA LEU A 57 2.39 6.06 -17.14
C LEU A 57 1.85 7.48 -17.36
N GLU A 58 0.74 7.82 -16.71
CA GLU A 58 0.17 9.18 -16.76
C GLU A 58 1.19 10.25 -16.31
N VAL A 59 1.91 10.02 -15.19
CA VAL A 59 2.93 10.97 -14.71
C VAL A 59 4.08 11.17 -15.71
N ARG A 60 4.44 10.13 -16.48
CA ARG A 60 5.49 10.23 -17.51
C ARG A 60 5.07 11.12 -18.67
N GLU A 61 3.80 11.13 -19.02
CA GLU A 61 3.26 11.98 -20.09
C GLU A 61 3.17 13.46 -19.69
N ILE A 62 3.14 13.76 -18.37
CA ILE A 62 3.11 15.14 -17.86
C ILE A 62 4.44 15.86 -18.15
N PRO A 63 4.43 17.12 -18.64
CA PRO A 63 5.64 17.92 -18.84
C PRO A 63 6.47 18.07 -17.55
N PRO A 64 7.82 18.12 -17.64
CA PRO A 64 8.69 18.15 -16.46
C PRO A 64 8.44 19.36 -15.53
N GLN A 65 7.94 20.47 -16.07
CA GLN A 65 7.63 21.69 -15.32
C GLN A 65 6.49 21.51 -14.30
N SER A 66 5.50 20.66 -14.60
CA SER A 66 4.33 20.38 -13.74
C SER A 66 4.41 19.02 -13.04
N ARG A 67 5.35 18.15 -13.43
CA ARG A 67 5.49 16.78 -12.92
C ARG A 67 5.90 16.69 -11.44
N GLY A 68 6.49 17.74 -10.87
CA GLY A 68 7.02 17.73 -9.50
C GLY A 68 5.99 17.34 -8.44
N MET A 69 4.77 17.87 -8.54
CA MET A 69 3.68 17.57 -7.60
C MET A 69 3.24 16.09 -7.69
N TYR A 70 3.02 15.59 -8.91
CA TYR A 70 2.63 14.20 -9.17
C TYR A 70 3.70 13.20 -8.72
N SER A 71 4.98 13.54 -8.92
CA SER A 71 6.11 12.71 -8.47
C SER A 71 6.20 12.58 -6.95
N SER A 72 5.76 13.60 -6.21
CA SER A 72 5.67 13.54 -4.75
C SER A 72 4.54 12.61 -4.32
N ARG A 73 3.36 12.73 -4.94
CA ARG A 73 2.20 11.87 -4.65
C ARG A 73 2.49 10.40 -4.95
N MET A 74 3.09 10.11 -6.11
CA MET A 74 3.48 8.74 -6.49
C MET A 74 4.42 8.08 -5.48
N ARG A 75 5.35 8.85 -4.89
CA ARG A 75 6.21 8.32 -3.83
C ARG A 75 5.41 7.93 -2.59
N SER A 76 4.44 8.75 -2.19
CA SER A 76 3.54 8.42 -1.07
C SER A 76 2.71 7.16 -1.36
N TYR A 77 2.13 7.03 -2.55
CA TYR A 77 1.32 5.86 -2.90
C TYR A 77 2.15 4.56 -2.96
N LYS A 78 3.38 4.63 -3.49
CA LYS A 78 4.31 3.49 -3.45
C LYS A 78 4.67 3.08 -2.02
N GLN A 79 4.86 4.05 -1.12
CA GLN A 79 5.11 3.76 0.29
C GLN A 79 3.90 3.11 0.95
N GLU A 80 2.69 3.58 0.64
CA GLU A 80 1.45 2.99 1.14
C GLU A 80 1.26 1.56 0.66
N MET A 81 1.52 1.27 -0.62
CA MET A 81 1.52 -0.11 -1.12
C MET A 81 2.52 -1.00 -0.40
N GLY A 82 3.75 -0.55 -0.21
CA GLY A 82 4.75 -1.31 0.52
C GLY A 82 4.33 -1.63 1.97
N LYS A 83 3.58 -0.72 2.60
CA LYS A 83 2.99 -0.96 3.92
C LYS A 83 1.90 -2.04 3.87
N LEU A 84 0.97 -1.96 2.92
CA LEU A 84 -0.10 -2.95 2.77
C LEU A 84 0.45 -4.35 2.49
N GLU A 85 1.49 -4.45 1.65
CA GLU A 85 2.18 -5.70 1.37
C GLU A 85 2.86 -6.27 2.61
N ALA A 86 3.51 -5.42 3.42
CA ALA A 86 4.10 -5.84 4.69
C ALA A 86 3.04 -6.31 5.69
N ASP A 87 1.93 -5.57 5.83
CA ASP A 87 0.81 -5.92 6.69
C ASP A 87 0.18 -7.26 6.26
N PHE A 88 0.03 -7.49 4.95
CA PHE A 88 -0.43 -8.76 4.40
C PHE A 88 0.57 -9.90 4.63
N LEU A 89 1.87 -9.65 4.45
CA LEU A 89 2.92 -10.64 4.69
C LEU A 89 2.89 -11.11 6.17
N LEU A 90 2.72 -10.19 7.11
CA LEU A 90 2.60 -10.49 8.54
C LEU A 90 1.42 -11.41 8.88
N LEU A 91 0.35 -11.40 8.07
CA LEU A 91 -0.81 -12.30 8.21
C LEU A 91 -0.57 -13.68 7.58
N SER A 92 0.19 -13.72 6.48
CA SER A 92 0.46 -14.93 5.69
C SER A 92 1.58 -15.81 6.27
N LEU A 93 2.52 -15.24 7.03
CA LEU A 93 3.58 -15.99 7.69
C LEU A 93 3.04 -16.82 8.87
N PRO A 94 3.54 -18.06 9.10
CA PRO A 94 3.25 -18.78 10.32
C PRO A 94 3.81 -17.96 11.50
N GLN A 95 2.90 -17.49 12.36
CA GLN A 95 3.20 -16.70 13.56
C GLN A 95 4.18 -17.45 14.48
N LYS A 96 5.48 -17.23 14.25
CA LYS A 96 6.54 -17.34 15.24
C LYS A 96 7.46 -16.12 15.13
N MET A 97 6.92 -14.96 15.50
CA MET A 97 7.66 -14.04 16.36
C MET A 97 6.73 -12.92 16.83
N HIS A 98 6.51 -12.88 18.15
CA HIS A 98 6.21 -11.64 18.84
C HIS A 98 7.39 -10.68 18.57
N ALA A 99 7.21 -9.71 17.67
CA ALA A 99 8.05 -8.53 17.62
C ALA A 99 7.31 -7.41 18.34
N SER A 100 7.65 -7.26 19.62
CA SER A 100 7.27 -6.15 20.48
C SER A 100 7.56 -4.80 19.82
N PRO A 101 6.77 -3.74 20.09
CA PRO A 101 7.03 -2.42 19.53
C PRO A 101 8.25 -1.83 20.24
N CYS A 102 9.41 -1.87 19.58
CA CYS A 102 10.58 -1.11 20.04
C CYS A 102 10.47 0.30 19.48
N SER A 103 9.65 1.11 20.14
CA SER A 103 9.83 2.56 20.20
C SER A 103 11.17 2.83 20.86
N ALA A 104 12.26 2.76 20.09
CA ALA A 104 13.60 3.04 20.57
C ALA A 104 14.25 4.12 19.70
N LEU A 105 14.39 5.28 20.34
CA LEU A 105 15.42 6.29 20.11
C LEU A 105 15.20 7.28 18.96
N SER A 106 14.27 8.20 19.20
CA SER A 106 14.65 9.61 19.19
C SER A 106 15.75 9.86 20.23
N LEU A 107 17.03 9.77 19.86
CA LEU A 107 18.12 10.41 20.63
C LEU A 107 19.42 10.48 19.82
N LEU A 108 19.82 11.72 19.53
CA LEU A 108 21.20 12.24 19.55
C LEU A 108 22.30 11.44 18.84
N LYS A 109 22.71 11.93 17.66
CA LYS A 109 24.07 12.40 17.30
C LYS A 109 24.29 12.28 15.79
N VAL A 110 24.04 13.35 15.07
CA VAL A 110 24.91 13.72 13.94
C VAL A 110 25.66 14.96 14.38
N ILE A 111 26.83 14.71 14.98
CA ILE A 111 27.94 15.67 15.02
C ILE A 111 28.87 15.20 13.91
N ALA A 112 28.96 15.97 12.84
CA ALA A 112 30.15 16.22 12.02
C ALA A 112 29.81 17.36 11.06
#